data_AF-A0A0X3PZW1-F1
#
_entry.id   AF-A0A0X3PZW1-F1
#
_cell.length_a   1.000
_cell.length_b   1.000
_cell.length_c   1.000
_cell.angle_alpha   90.00
_cell.angle_beta   90.00
_cell.angle_gamma   90.00
#
_symmetry.space_group_name_H-M   'P 1'
#
loop_
_entity.id
_entity.type
_entity.pdbx_description
1 polymer ?
#
loop_
_entity_poly.entity_id
_entity_poly.type
_entity_poly.pdbx_seq_one_letter_code
_entity_poly.pdbx_strand_id
1 'polypeptide(L)'
;SFPVFELIRDFAATVLVSIPGMNSLSVISPRLGCFLFQSTRFASSAPRMKKFAIYRYNPDKPSQKPYMQTYEVDLNECGPMVLDALIKIKNEMDPTLTFRRSCREGICGSCAMNVDGGNRLACICAIDKNTSKTSKIYPLPHMYVVKDLVPDMSNFYAQYRWIEPYLKKKEFKEENVGEKAFMQSIKDRDKIDGLYECILCACCSTSCPSYWWNSDKYLGPAVLMQAYRWMIDSRDDYTFERLTQLQNKWSVYRCHTIMNCTETCPKGLNPGKAIGEIKKMLIYYNSYKDKKPMNQMV
;
A
#
# COMPACT_ATOMS: atom_id res chain seq x y z
N SER A 1 24.96 39.98 26.15
CA SER A 1 24.81 40.17 27.60
C SER A 1 24.14 38.94 28.18
N PHE A 2 24.91 38.10 28.87
CA PHE A 2 24.50 37.06 29.85
C PHE A 2 23.64 37.69 30.98
N PRO A 3 23.09 36.98 32.03
CA PRO A 3 23.33 35.58 32.49
C PRO A 3 22.06 34.79 32.99
N VAL A 4 22.07 33.43 33.10
CA VAL A 4 22.21 32.51 34.29
C VAL A 4 20.90 32.29 35.09
N PHE A 5 20.31 31.08 35.19
CA PHE A 5 20.58 29.90 36.07
C PHE A 5 20.12 30.05 37.54
N GLU A 6 19.60 28.94 38.09
CA GLU A 6 19.18 28.63 39.49
C GLU A 6 17.73 28.96 39.94
N LEU A 7 16.93 27.91 40.23
CA LEU A 7 16.65 27.55 41.63
C LEU A 7 16.04 26.13 41.74
N ILE A 8 16.79 25.24 42.40
CA ILE A 8 16.30 24.00 43.01
C ILE A 8 15.59 24.37 44.31
N ARG A 9 14.40 23.82 44.58
CA ARG A 9 14.02 23.50 45.97
C ARG A 9 12.90 22.47 46.08
N ASP A 10 13.24 21.41 46.80
CA ASP A 10 12.42 20.29 47.23
C ASP A 10 11.15 20.70 47.99
N PHE A 11 10.07 19.96 47.77
CA PHE A 11 9.00 19.77 48.76
C PHE A 11 8.59 18.29 48.75
N ALA A 12 9.27 17.49 49.58
CA ALA A 12 8.82 16.17 49.97
C ALA A 12 7.69 16.33 51.00
N ALA A 13 6.49 15.88 50.65
CA ALA A 13 5.35 15.81 51.56
C ALA A 13 5.48 14.55 52.43
N THR A 14 5.77 14.74 53.71
CA THR A 14 5.73 13.70 54.75
C THR A 14 4.27 13.40 55.11
N VAL A 15 3.79 12.21 54.75
CA VAL A 15 2.50 11.69 55.23
C VAL A 15 2.69 11.09 56.62
N LEU A 16 2.17 11.77 57.64
CA LEU A 16 2.09 11.27 59.02
C LEU A 16 0.90 10.32 59.15
N VAL A 17 1.15 9.04 59.42
CA VAL A 17 0.13 8.09 59.89
C VAL A 17 0.33 7.92 61.40
N SER A 18 -0.69 8.31 62.17
CA SER A 18 -0.74 8.15 63.63
C SER A 18 -1.20 6.74 63.99
N ILE A 19 -0.43 6.02 64.81
CA ILE A 19 -0.84 4.75 65.44
C ILE A 19 -0.76 4.95 66.97
N PRO A 20 -1.85 4.73 67.73
CA PRO A 20 -1.86 4.95 69.17
C PRO A 20 -1.28 3.75 69.93
N GLY A 21 -0.38 4.03 70.88
CA GLY A 21 0.04 3.12 71.94
C GLY A 21 1.37 2.42 71.69
N MET A 22 2.49 3.06 72.06
CA MET A 22 3.72 2.40 72.53
C MET A 22 4.69 3.48 73.07
N ASN A 23 4.89 3.47 74.39
CA ASN A 23 5.96 4.23 75.06
C ASN A 23 7.29 3.48 74.88
N SER A 24 8.14 3.90 73.95
CA SER A 24 9.60 3.83 74.05
C SER A 24 10.26 4.37 72.78
N LEU A 25 11.13 5.36 72.95
CA LEU A 25 12.00 5.87 71.90
C LEU A 25 13.19 4.94 71.74
N SER A 26 13.26 4.20 70.64
CA SER A 26 14.49 3.53 70.19
C SER A 26 14.78 3.93 68.74
N VAL A 27 15.96 4.51 68.53
CA VAL A 27 16.46 4.96 67.23
C VAL A 27 17.02 3.75 66.51
N ILE A 28 16.38 3.35 65.40
CA ILE A 28 16.86 2.27 64.53
C ILE A 28 17.45 2.86 63.25
N SER A 29 18.70 2.51 63.00
CA SER A 29 19.54 2.94 61.87
C SER A 29 19.01 2.44 60.51
N PRO A 30 19.01 3.27 59.43
CA PRO A 30 18.45 2.91 58.14
C PRO A 30 19.51 2.25 57.26
N ARG A 31 19.84 0.98 57.55
CA ARG A 31 20.65 0.15 56.63
C ARG A 31 20.24 -1.32 56.71
N LEU A 32 19.00 -1.65 56.32
CA LEU A 32 18.62 -3.01 55.88
C LEU A 32 17.19 -3.03 55.30
N GLY A 33 16.92 -2.24 54.26
CA GLY A 33 15.55 -2.10 53.74
C GLY A 33 15.49 -1.74 52.26
N CYS A 34 16.24 -2.45 51.41
CA CYS A 34 16.14 -2.28 49.96
C CYS A 34 16.42 -3.59 49.21
N PHE A 35 15.64 -4.63 49.53
CA PHE A 35 15.58 -5.87 48.74
C PHE A 35 14.13 -6.27 48.39
N LEU A 36 13.26 -5.27 48.28
CA LEU A 36 11.95 -5.42 47.66
C LEU A 36 11.92 -4.51 46.43
N PHE A 37 12.81 -4.80 45.47
CA PHE A 37 12.64 -4.29 44.11
C PHE A 37 11.36 -4.92 43.57
N GLN A 38 10.40 -4.04 43.32
CA GLN A 38 9.08 -4.31 42.81
C GLN A 38 9.15 -5.26 41.62
N SER A 39 8.73 -6.51 41.81
CA SER A 39 8.13 -7.29 40.74
C SER A 39 6.76 -6.67 40.46
N THR A 40 6.73 -5.56 39.72
CA THR A 40 5.53 -5.14 39.01
C THR A 40 5.22 -6.25 38.02
N ARG A 41 4.39 -7.20 38.46
CA ARG A 41 3.67 -8.08 37.54
C ARG A 41 2.92 -7.14 36.59
N PHE A 42 3.39 -7.03 35.35
CA PHE A 42 2.53 -6.59 34.26
C PHE A 42 1.32 -7.52 34.32
N ALA A 43 0.19 -7.01 34.80
CA ALA A 43 -1.06 -7.74 34.71
C ALA A 43 -1.30 -7.93 33.21
N SER A 44 -1.07 -9.15 32.71
CA SER A 44 -1.41 -9.51 31.34
C SER A 44 -2.87 -9.17 31.14
N SER A 45 -3.16 -8.15 30.32
CA SER A 45 -4.53 -7.89 29.89
C SER A 45 -5.10 -9.17 29.31
N ALA A 46 -6.38 -9.44 29.54
CA ALA A 46 -7.02 -10.63 28.98
C ALA A 46 -6.77 -10.71 27.46
N PRO A 47 -6.45 -11.89 26.92
CA PRO A 47 -6.08 -12.05 25.51
C PRO A 47 -7.22 -11.60 24.61
N ARG A 48 -6.90 -10.83 23.57
CA ARG A 48 -7.86 -10.30 22.61
C ARG A 48 -7.79 -11.09 21.32
N MET A 49 -8.36 -12.29 21.34
CA MET A 49 -8.31 -13.22 20.22
C MET A 49 -9.12 -12.73 19.01
N LYS A 50 -8.44 -12.47 17.89
CA LYS A 50 -9.04 -12.13 16.61
C LYS A 50 -8.92 -13.29 15.63
N LYS A 51 -10.01 -13.59 14.92
CA LYS A 51 -10.06 -14.65 13.90
C LYS A 51 -9.73 -14.10 12.52
N PHE A 52 -8.84 -14.78 11.81
CA PHE A 52 -8.50 -14.53 10.41
C PHE A 52 -8.78 -15.79 9.58
N ALA A 53 -9.74 -15.71 8.66
CA ALA A 53 -10.00 -16.77 7.69
C ALA A 53 -9.22 -16.47 6.41
N ILE A 54 -8.24 -17.30 6.09
CA ILE A 54 -7.28 -17.06 5.01
C ILE A 54 -7.45 -18.11 3.92
N TYR A 55 -7.49 -17.67 2.66
CA TYR A 55 -7.47 -18.54 1.50
C TYR A 55 -6.17 -19.35 1.43
N ARG A 56 -6.30 -20.66 1.24
CA ARG A 56 -5.20 -21.61 1.12
C ARG A 56 -5.28 -22.37 -0.20
N TYR A 57 -4.11 -22.52 -0.85
CA TYR A 57 -3.96 -23.35 -2.04
C TYR A 57 -2.49 -23.78 -2.16
N ASN A 58 -2.26 -25.08 -2.38
CA ASN A 58 -0.92 -25.62 -2.55
C ASN A 58 -0.76 -26.30 -3.92
N PRO A 59 0.07 -25.76 -4.84
CA PRO A 59 0.25 -26.34 -6.17
C PRO A 59 0.92 -27.72 -6.13
N ASP A 60 1.68 -28.03 -5.08
CA ASP A 60 2.34 -29.33 -4.88
C ASP A 60 1.35 -30.46 -4.54
N LYS A 61 0.09 -30.09 -4.22
CA LYS A 61 -1.00 -31.02 -3.90
C LYS A 61 -2.21 -30.71 -4.80
N PRO A 62 -2.14 -30.99 -6.11
CA PRO A 62 -3.13 -30.53 -7.09
C PRO A 62 -4.53 -31.11 -6.88
N SER A 63 -4.67 -32.25 -6.20
CA SER A 63 -5.96 -32.83 -5.82
C SER A 63 -6.67 -32.05 -4.70
N GLN A 64 -5.94 -31.24 -3.93
CA GLN A 64 -6.50 -30.42 -2.87
C GLN A 64 -7.13 -29.15 -3.46
N LYS A 65 -8.45 -29.07 -3.40
CA LYS A 65 -9.17 -27.85 -3.78
C LYS A 65 -8.82 -26.70 -2.83
N PRO A 66 -8.89 -25.44 -3.30
CA PRO A 66 -8.74 -24.29 -2.42
C PRO A 66 -9.73 -24.31 -1.26
N TYR A 67 -9.28 -23.85 -0.10
CA TYR A 67 -10.08 -23.85 1.13
C TYR A 67 -9.76 -22.62 1.99
N MET A 68 -10.61 -22.34 2.97
CA MET A 68 -10.38 -21.31 3.97
C MET A 68 -9.84 -21.96 5.25
N GLN A 69 -8.75 -21.43 5.79
CA GLN A 69 -8.20 -21.83 7.08
C GLN A 69 -8.30 -20.67 8.07
N THR A 70 -8.80 -20.95 9.27
CA THR A 70 -8.96 -19.95 10.32
C THR A 70 -7.79 -20.01 11.29
N TYR A 71 -7.23 -18.84 11.61
CA TYR A 71 -6.22 -18.66 12.65
C TYR A 71 -6.74 -17.69 13.70
N GLU A 72 -6.37 -17.91 14.96
CA GLU A 72 -6.70 -17.01 16.07
C GLU A 72 -5.42 -16.34 16.56
N VAL A 73 -5.40 -15.01 16.55
CA VAL A 73 -4.23 -14.20 16.93
C VAL A 73 -4.61 -13.30 18.09
N ASP A 74 -3.80 -13.27 19.14
CA ASP A 74 -3.95 -12.28 20.21
C ASP A 74 -3.50 -10.90 19.71
N LEU A 75 -4.43 -9.94 19.68
CA LEU A 75 -4.15 -8.56 19.28
C LEU A 75 -3.28 -7.80 20.28
N ASN A 76 -3.15 -8.25 21.53
CA ASN A 76 -2.24 -7.63 22.51
C ASN A 76 -0.76 -7.91 22.18
N GLU A 77 -0.48 -9.00 21.47
CA GLU A 77 0.87 -9.46 21.09
C GLU A 77 1.11 -9.38 19.58
N CYS A 78 0.34 -8.54 18.88
CA CYS A 78 0.40 -8.38 17.44
C CYS A 78 0.49 -6.89 17.07
N GLY A 79 1.25 -6.59 16.02
CA GLY A 79 1.25 -5.26 15.42
C GLY A 79 -0.15 -4.87 14.89
N PRO A 80 -0.38 -3.57 14.63
CA PRO A 80 -1.71 -3.06 14.32
C PRO A 80 -2.21 -3.40 12.90
N MET A 81 -1.34 -3.85 12.00
CA MET A 81 -1.66 -4.04 10.58
C MET A 81 -1.90 -5.51 10.24
N VAL A 82 -2.72 -5.76 9.21
CA VAL A 82 -3.02 -7.12 8.74
C VAL A 82 -1.75 -7.87 8.34
N LEU A 83 -0.73 -7.18 7.80
CA LEU A 83 0.57 -7.81 7.53
C LEU A 83 1.27 -8.33 8.79
N ASP A 84 1.14 -7.63 9.92
CA ASP A 84 1.74 -8.06 11.19
C ASP A 84 1.10 -9.37 11.64
N ALA A 85 -0.23 -9.49 11.53
CA ALA A 85 -0.95 -10.73 11.82
C ALA A 85 -0.53 -11.87 10.87
N LEU A 86 -0.39 -11.61 9.56
CA LEU A 86 0.07 -12.61 8.59
C LEU A 86 1.49 -13.12 8.90
N ILE A 87 2.39 -12.22 9.28
CA ILE A 87 3.76 -12.57 9.67
C ILE A 87 3.75 -13.38 10.97
N LYS A 88 2.97 -12.96 11.98
CA LYS A 88 2.83 -13.69 13.26
C LYS A 88 2.30 -15.10 13.03
N ILE A 89 1.23 -15.25 12.26
CA ILE A 89 0.67 -16.56 11.87
C ILE A 89 1.75 -17.41 11.20
N LYS A 90 2.49 -16.85 10.23
CA LYS A 90 3.54 -17.60 9.54
C LYS A 90 4.68 -18.04 10.46
N ASN A 91 5.12 -17.17 11.37
CA ASN A 91 6.28 -17.44 12.20
C ASN A 91 5.97 -18.37 13.38
N GLU A 92 4.77 -18.25 13.95
CA GLU A 92 4.45 -18.87 15.24
C GLU A 92 3.42 -20.00 15.13
N MET A 93 2.63 -20.08 14.05
CA MET A 93 1.50 -21.01 13.93
C MET A 93 1.60 -21.93 12.71
N ASP A 94 1.87 -21.38 11.53
CA ASP A 94 1.89 -22.11 10.27
C ASP A 94 2.93 -21.55 9.28
N PRO A 95 4.16 -22.09 9.27
CA PRO A 95 5.21 -21.63 8.36
C PRO A 95 4.91 -21.92 6.89
N THR A 96 3.88 -22.71 6.56
CA THR A 96 3.48 -22.99 5.16
C THR A 96 2.69 -21.85 4.54
N LEU A 97 2.10 -20.95 5.33
CA LEU A 97 1.35 -19.79 4.85
C LEU A 97 2.25 -18.91 3.96
N THR A 98 1.84 -18.70 2.71
CA THR A 98 2.65 -18.00 1.70
C THR A 98 1.97 -16.72 1.21
N PHE A 99 2.70 -15.61 1.24
CA PHE A 99 2.28 -14.30 0.73
C PHE A 99 3.50 -13.44 0.36
N ARG A 100 3.31 -12.43 -0.49
CA ARG A 100 4.37 -11.47 -0.85
C ARG A 100 4.39 -10.29 0.12
N ARG A 101 5.59 -9.88 0.54
CA ARG A 101 5.84 -8.67 1.34
C ARG A 101 7.28 -8.19 1.19
N SER A 102 7.50 -6.88 1.33
CA SER A 102 8.85 -6.30 1.34
C SER A 102 8.92 -5.05 2.24
N CYS A 103 8.43 -3.90 1.78
CA CYS A 103 8.72 -2.60 2.42
C CYS A 103 7.98 -2.27 3.71
N ARG A 104 6.94 -3.03 4.11
CA ARG A 104 6.08 -2.82 5.30
C ARG A 104 5.46 -1.42 5.53
N GLU A 105 5.61 -0.47 4.62
CA GLU A 105 5.09 0.91 4.76
C GLU A 105 4.25 1.41 3.56
N GLY A 106 3.87 0.50 2.65
CA GLY A 106 2.93 0.81 1.56
C GLY A 106 3.54 1.49 0.33
N ILE A 107 4.86 1.37 0.09
CA ILE A 107 5.53 1.94 -1.08
C ILE A 107 5.87 0.93 -2.18
N CYS A 108 6.16 -0.34 -1.86
CA CYS A 108 6.56 -1.34 -2.87
C CYS A 108 5.41 -2.05 -3.60
N GLY A 109 4.18 -1.98 -3.07
CA GLY A 109 3.00 -2.63 -3.65
C GLY A 109 2.92 -4.16 -3.52
N SER A 110 3.92 -4.85 -2.95
CA SER A 110 4.00 -6.32 -2.97
C SER A 110 2.90 -7.04 -2.19
N CYS A 111 2.38 -6.47 -1.10
CA CYS A 111 1.41 -7.11 -0.21
C CYS A 111 -0.06 -6.77 -0.56
N ALA A 112 -0.33 -6.53 -1.84
CA ALA A 112 -1.68 -6.32 -2.36
C ALA A 112 -2.48 -7.62 -2.29
N MET A 113 -3.64 -7.57 -1.63
CA MET A 113 -4.55 -8.69 -1.46
C MET A 113 -5.97 -8.19 -1.18
N ASN A 114 -6.96 -9.08 -1.16
CA ASN A 114 -8.32 -8.74 -0.78
C ASN A 114 -8.53 -9.00 0.71
N VAL A 115 -8.87 -7.95 1.47
CA VAL A 115 -9.13 -8.01 2.91
C VAL A 115 -10.54 -7.49 3.15
N ASP A 116 -11.39 -8.34 3.72
CA ASP A 116 -12.78 -8.03 4.03
C ASP A 116 -13.57 -7.50 2.82
N GLY A 117 -13.31 -8.07 1.64
CA GLY A 117 -13.97 -7.74 0.37
C GLY A 117 -13.31 -6.62 -0.43
N GLY A 118 -12.41 -5.83 0.16
CA GLY A 118 -11.71 -4.73 -0.53
C GLY A 118 -10.26 -5.06 -0.88
N ASN A 119 -9.77 -4.60 -2.03
CA ASN A 119 -8.35 -4.75 -2.37
C ASN A 119 -7.54 -3.71 -1.59
N ARG A 120 -6.60 -4.17 -0.75
CA ARG A 120 -5.80 -3.33 0.15
C ARG A 120 -4.35 -3.80 0.15
N LEU A 121 -3.46 -2.94 0.64
CA LEU A 121 -2.11 -3.35 1.02
C LEU A 121 -2.14 -3.80 2.47
N ALA A 122 -1.80 -5.05 2.75
CA ALA A 122 -1.87 -5.61 4.10
C ALA A 122 -1.04 -4.81 5.12
N CYS A 123 0.07 -4.19 4.69
CA CYS A 123 0.96 -3.44 5.57
C CYS A 123 0.43 -2.08 6.05
N ILE A 124 -0.59 -1.54 5.41
CA ILE A 124 -1.24 -0.28 5.82
C ILE A 124 -2.75 -0.47 6.01
N CYS A 125 -3.22 -1.72 6.02
CA CYS A 125 -4.58 -2.08 6.37
C CYS A 125 -4.59 -2.39 7.86
N ALA A 126 -5.19 -1.51 8.66
CA ALA A 126 -5.38 -1.76 10.08
C ALA A 126 -6.25 -2.99 10.31
N ILE A 127 -5.93 -3.78 11.33
CA ILE A 127 -6.77 -4.89 11.77
C ILE A 127 -8.08 -4.34 12.36
N ASP A 128 -9.22 -4.91 11.96
CA ASP A 128 -10.48 -4.66 12.65
C ASP A 128 -10.41 -5.21 14.08
N LYS A 129 -10.38 -4.30 15.06
CA LYS A 129 -10.27 -4.59 16.49
C LYS A 129 -11.51 -5.30 17.07
N ASN A 130 -12.61 -5.40 16.33
CA ASN A 130 -13.79 -6.17 16.72
C ASN A 130 -13.49 -7.68 16.61
N THR A 131 -13.22 -8.31 17.75
CA THR A 131 -12.87 -9.74 17.86
C THR A 131 -14.03 -10.67 17.54
N SER A 132 -15.28 -10.20 17.61
CA SER A 132 -16.47 -10.98 17.23
C SER A 132 -16.60 -11.18 15.72
N LYS A 133 -15.93 -10.36 14.91
CA LYS A 133 -15.90 -10.49 13.44
C LYS A 133 -14.65 -11.24 13.00
N THR A 134 -14.82 -12.22 12.11
CA THR A 134 -13.70 -12.88 11.44
C THR A 134 -13.30 -12.07 10.21
N SER A 135 -12.03 -11.67 10.12
CA SER A 135 -11.52 -11.00 8.92
C SER A 135 -11.17 -12.03 7.84
N LYS A 136 -11.66 -11.83 6.62
CA LYS A 136 -11.44 -12.73 5.49
C LYS A 136 -10.35 -12.19 4.58
N ILE A 137 -9.38 -13.03 4.26
CA ILE A 137 -8.22 -12.67 3.43
C ILE A 137 -8.16 -13.60 2.21
N TYR A 138 -8.20 -13.00 1.03
CA TYR A 138 -8.10 -13.67 -0.27
C TYR A 138 -6.96 -13.08 -1.11
N PRO A 139 -6.48 -13.79 -2.14
CA PRO A 139 -5.62 -13.21 -3.17
C PRO A 139 -6.33 -12.05 -3.89
N LEU A 140 -5.60 -11.33 -4.74
CA LEU A 140 -6.23 -10.37 -5.64
C LEU A 140 -7.30 -11.07 -6.52
N PRO A 141 -8.51 -10.49 -6.67
CA PRO A 141 -9.61 -11.15 -7.36
C PRO A 141 -9.34 -11.46 -8.83
N HIS A 142 -9.88 -12.58 -9.31
CA HIS A 142 -9.84 -13.01 -10.72
C HIS A 142 -8.42 -13.10 -11.30
N MET A 143 -7.47 -13.57 -10.49
CA MET A 143 -6.09 -13.84 -10.89
C MET A 143 -5.82 -15.33 -10.74
N TYR A 144 -4.95 -15.90 -11.58
CA TYR A 144 -4.42 -17.24 -11.35
C TYR A 144 -3.59 -17.24 -10.08
N VAL A 145 -3.89 -18.17 -9.17
CA VAL A 145 -3.18 -18.28 -7.89
C VAL A 145 -2.03 -19.26 -8.04
N VAL A 146 -0.81 -18.80 -7.74
CA VAL A 146 0.39 -19.65 -7.73
C VAL A 146 0.40 -20.49 -6.45
N LYS A 147 0.22 -19.87 -5.28
CA LYS A 147 0.17 -20.52 -3.97
C LYS A 147 -0.45 -19.57 -2.94
N ASP A 148 -1.36 -20.05 -2.09
CA ASP A 148 -2.01 -19.26 -1.04
C ASP A 148 -2.43 -17.85 -1.51
N LEU A 149 -1.83 -16.78 -0.97
CA LEU A 149 -2.17 -15.39 -1.28
C LEU A 149 -1.33 -14.79 -2.43
N VAL A 150 -0.66 -15.62 -3.22
CA VAL A 150 0.29 -15.21 -4.26
C VAL A 150 -0.34 -15.36 -5.65
N PRO A 151 -0.83 -14.28 -6.27
CA PRO A 151 -1.32 -14.32 -7.65
C PRO A 151 -0.16 -14.31 -8.66
N ASP A 152 -0.39 -14.82 -9.87
CA ASP A 152 0.49 -14.59 -11.01
C ASP A 152 0.24 -13.17 -11.58
N MET A 153 1.31 -12.39 -11.70
CA MET A 153 1.31 -11.00 -12.15
C MET A 153 1.89 -10.83 -13.56
N SER A 154 2.23 -11.93 -14.24
CA SER A 154 2.89 -11.94 -15.55
C SER A 154 2.15 -11.10 -16.60
N ASN A 155 0.85 -11.33 -16.78
CA ASN A 155 0.00 -10.59 -17.73
C ASN A 155 -0.05 -9.09 -17.40
N PHE A 156 -0.24 -8.74 -16.12
CA PHE A 156 -0.28 -7.35 -15.67
C PHE A 156 1.02 -6.59 -16.03
N TYR A 157 2.18 -7.21 -15.81
CA TYR A 157 3.46 -6.61 -16.18
C TYR A 157 3.70 -6.58 -17.68
N ALA A 158 3.22 -7.57 -18.44
CA ALA A 158 3.29 -7.55 -19.89
C ALA A 158 2.49 -6.38 -20.47
N GLN A 159 1.28 -6.12 -19.97
CA GLN A 159 0.47 -4.96 -20.35
C GLN A 159 1.14 -3.63 -19.99
N TYR A 160 1.80 -3.55 -18.83
CA TYR A 160 2.57 -2.36 -18.46
C TYR A 160 3.76 -2.11 -19.40
N ARG A 161 4.50 -3.16 -19.80
CA ARG A 161 5.57 -3.02 -20.79
C ARG A 161 5.07 -2.61 -22.17
N TRP A 162 3.88 -3.08 -22.55
CA TRP A 162 3.28 -2.83 -23.86
C TRP A 162 3.03 -1.34 -24.12
N ILE A 163 2.73 -0.53 -23.10
CA ILE A 163 2.54 0.92 -23.24
C ILE A 163 3.85 1.74 -23.32
N GLU A 164 5.01 1.06 -23.35
CA GLU A 164 6.35 1.67 -23.41
C GLU A 164 6.55 2.76 -22.34
N PRO A 165 6.58 2.39 -21.04
CA PRO A 165 6.48 3.34 -19.94
C PRO A 165 7.82 4.01 -19.62
N TYR A 166 8.43 4.64 -20.61
CA TYR A 166 9.67 5.39 -20.55
C TYR A 166 9.60 6.63 -21.45
N LEU A 167 10.48 7.60 -21.22
CA LEU A 167 10.51 8.86 -21.95
C LEU A 167 10.97 8.62 -23.39
N LYS A 168 10.23 9.15 -24.37
CA LYS A 168 10.59 9.06 -25.80
C LYS A 168 10.71 10.46 -26.41
N LYS A 169 11.78 10.69 -27.16
CA LYS A 169 12.07 11.96 -27.86
C LYS A 169 12.50 11.71 -29.29
N LYS A 170 11.97 12.49 -30.24
CA LYS A 170 12.16 12.22 -31.69
C LYS A 170 13.57 12.57 -32.19
N GLU A 171 14.16 13.63 -31.66
CA GLU A 171 15.47 14.16 -32.08
C GLU A 171 16.58 13.93 -31.03
N PHE A 172 16.40 12.94 -30.15
CA PHE A 172 17.35 12.65 -29.08
C PHE A 172 18.12 11.36 -29.37
N LYS A 173 19.46 11.46 -29.40
CA LYS A 173 20.35 10.32 -29.63
C LYS A 173 21.01 9.88 -28.32
N GLU A 174 21.55 8.67 -28.32
CA GLU A 174 22.21 8.07 -27.15
C GLU A 174 23.41 8.90 -26.68
N GLU A 175 24.13 9.55 -27.60
CA GLU A 175 25.23 10.47 -27.34
C GLU A 175 24.82 11.72 -26.53
N ASN A 176 23.52 12.09 -26.53
CA ASN A 176 23.02 13.24 -25.78
C ASN A 176 22.64 12.89 -24.33
N VAL A 177 22.68 11.61 -23.95
CA VAL A 177 22.32 11.15 -22.60
C VAL A 177 23.30 11.73 -21.58
N GLY A 178 22.77 12.46 -20.60
CA GLY A 178 23.55 13.03 -19.51
C GLY A 178 24.24 14.36 -19.82
N GLU A 179 24.13 14.88 -21.04
CA GLU A 179 24.77 16.16 -21.41
C GLU A 179 24.12 17.34 -20.66
N LYS A 180 22.78 17.40 -20.64
CA LYS A 180 21.98 18.46 -20.01
C LYS A 180 20.65 17.92 -19.50
N ALA A 181 20.10 18.57 -18.47
CA ALA A 181 18.75 18.28 -18.00
C ALA A 181 17.69 18.83 -18.98
N PHE A 182 16.59 18.10 -19.16
CA PHE A 182 15.44 18.62 -19.90
C PHE A 182 14.68 19.66 -19.08
N MET A 183 14.44 20.82 -19.68
CA MET A 183 13.66 21.89 -19.05
C MET A 183 12.17 21.50 -18.98
N GLN A 184 11.56 21.70 -17.81
CA GLN A 184 10.14 21.51 -17.57
C GLN A 184 9.66 22.61 -16.62
N SER A 185 8.54 23.27 -16.97
CA SER A 185 7.97 24.29 -16.10
C SER A 185 7.33 23.66 -14.87
N ILE A 186 7.22 24.41 -13.76
CA ILE A 186 6.51 23.95 -12.55
C ILE A 186 5.07 23.54 -12.91
N LYS A 187 4.37 24.36 -13.72
CA LYS A 187 3.00 24.09 -14.17
C LYS A 187 2.87 22.78 -14.95
N ASP A 188 3.88 22.41 -15.75
CA ASP A 188 3.85 21.12 -16.49
C ASP A 188 4.21 19.94 -15.59
N ARG A 189 5.14 20.15 -14.64
CA ARG A 189 5.47 19.15 -13.64
C ARG A 189 4.28 18.85 -12.73
N ASP A 190 3.49 19.84 -12.34
CA ASP A 190 2.31 19.64 -11.49
C ASP A 190 1.25 18.74 -12.15
N LYS A 191 1.20 18.67 -13.49
CA LYS A 191 0.24 17.82 -14.23
C LYS A 191 0.44 16.33 -13.99
N ILE A 192 1.66 15.90 -13.65
CA ILE A 192 1.95 14.48 -13.41
C ILE A 192 1.74 14.06 -11.94
N ASP A 193 1.48 15.01 -11.03
CA ASP A 193 1.09 14.70 -9.65
C ASP A 193 -0.25 13.95 -9.62
N GLY A 194 -0.34 12.93 -8.77
CA GLY A 194 -1.44 11.98 -8.75
C GLY A 194 -1.37 10.88 -9.82
N LEU A 195 -0.30 10.83 -10.62
CA LEU A 195 -0.05 9.80 -11.62
C LEU A 195 1.25 9.01 -11.36
N TYR A 196 2.38 9.70 -11.11
CA TYR A 196 3.68 9.04 -10.96
C TYR A 196 3.84 8.26 -9.65
N GLU A 197 3.00 8.55 -8.64
CA GLU A 197 2.99 7.91 -7.32
C GLU A 197 2.40 6.48 -7.35
N CYS A 198 1.99 6.01 -8.52
CA CYS A 198 1.51 4.65 -8.73
C CYS A 198 2.61 3.63 -8.42
N ILE A 199 2.35 2.76 -7.46
CA ILE A 199 3.30 1.72 -7.01
C ILE A 199 3.11 0.36 -7.71
N LEU A 200 2.33 0.32 -8.81
CA LEU A 200 2.05 -0.89 -9.59
C LEU A 200 1.58 -2.11 -8.78
N CYS A 201 0.77 -1.88 -7.72
CA CYS A 201 0.25 -2.94 -6.85
C CYS A 201 -0.92 -3.76 -7.42
N ALA A 202 -1.45 -3.38 -8.58
CA ALA A 202 -2.61 -3.96 -9.25
C ALA A 202 -3.96 -3.95 -8.51
N CYS A 203 -4.07 -3.45 -7.26
CA CYS A 203 -5.34 -3.38 -6.51
C CYS A 203 -6.51 -2.82 -7.34
N CYS A 204 -6.26 -1.75 -8.10
CA CYS A 204 -7.27 -1.09 -8.92
C CYS A 204 -7.67 -1.88 -10.17
N SER A 205 -6.74 -2.61 -10.80
CA SER A 205 -7.07 -3.46 -11.96
C SER A 205 -7.85 -4.68 -11.53
N THR A 206 -7.44 -5.33 -10.44
CA THR A 206 -8.10 -6.52 -9.92
C THR A 206 -9.36 -6.21 -9.12
N SER A 207 -9.76 -4.94 -8.96
CA SER A 207 -11.10 -4.56 -8.47
C SER A 207 -12.07 -4.21 -9.60
N CYS A 208 -11.59 -4.13 -10.84
CA CYS A 208 -12.37 -3.68 -11.99
C CYS A 208 -13.06 -4.87 -12.67
N PRO A 209 -14.41 -4.94 -12.70
CA PRO A 209 -15.11 -6.03 -13.37
C PRO A 209 -14.78 -6.15 -14.85
N SER A 210 -14.60 -5.05 -15.57
CA SER A 210 -14.17 -5.09 -16.98
C SER A 210 -12.83 -5.81 -17.18
N TYR A 211 -11.93 -5.71 -16.20
CA TYR A 211 -10.64 -6.40 -16.21
C TYR A 211 -10.78 -7.89 -15.86
N TRP A 212 -11.69 -8.25 -14.96
CA TRP A 212 -11.99 -9.67 -14.70
C TRP A 212 -12.40 -10.37 -16.00
N TRP A 213 -13.35 -9.79 -16.74
CA TRP A 213 -13.88 -10.42 -17.95
C TRP A 213 -12.96 -10.38 -19.18
N ASN A 214 -12.06 -9.39 -19.28
CA ASN A 214 -11.29 -9.14 -20.50
C ASN A 214 -9.82 -8.77 -20.21
N SER A 215 -9.20 -9.37 -19.18
CA SER A 215 -7.81 -9.06 -18.80
C SER A 215 -6.77 -9.39 -19.88
N ASP A 216 -7.12 -10.19 -20.88
CA ASP A 216 -6.30 -10.49 -22.06
C ASP A 216 -6.16 -9.29 -23.01
N LYS A 217 -7.17 -8.41 -23.08
CA LYS A 217 -7.24 -7.31 -24.07
C LYS A 217 -7.41 -5.93 -23.45
N TYR A 218 -8.18 -5.81 -22.37
CA TYR A 218 -8.33 -4.57 -21.63
C TYR A 218 -7.12 -4.36 -20.72
N LEU A 219 -6.42 -3.23 -20.89
CA LEU A 219 -5.18 -2.94 -20.17
C LEU A 219 -5.39 -2.71 -18.67
N GLY A 220 -6.59 -2.30 -18.28
CA GLY A 220 -6.91 -2.01 -16.89
C GLY A 220 -6.48 -0.61 -16.42
N PRO A 221 -7.04 -0.16 -15.29
CA PRO A 221 -6.84 1.19 -14.75
C PRO A 221 -5.40 1.53 -14.38
N ALA A 222 -4.61 0.60 -13.85
CA ALA A 222 -3.23 0.90 -13.48
C ALA A 222 -2.38 1.26 -14.69
N VAL A 223 -2.46 0.43 -15.74
CA VAL A 223 -1.69 0.60 -16.98
C VAL A 223 -2.18 1.83 -17.73
N LEU A 224 -3.49 2.05 -17.83
CA LEU A 224 -4.03 3.23 -18.51
C LEU A 224 -3.64 4.54 -17.82
N MET A 225 -3.65 4.59 -16.48
CA MET A 225 -3.17 5.77 -15.76
C MET A 225 -1.68 6.04 -16.02
N GLN A 226 -0.86 4.99 -16.16
CA GLN A 226 0.54 5.12 -16.54
C GLN A 226 0.72 5.55 -18.01
N ALA A 227 -0.11 5.07 -18.93
CA ALA A 227 -0.12 5.56 -20.30
C ALA A 227 -0.43 7.07 -20.32
N TYR A 228 -1.44 7.50 -19.54
CA TYR A 228 -1.78 8.92 -19.41
C TYR A 228 -0.63 9.75 -18.84
N ARG A 229 0.07 9.24 -17.81
CA ARG A 229 1.27 9.87 -17.24
C ARG A 229 2.34 10.20 -18.28
N TRP A 230 2.50 9.37 -19.30
CA TRP A 230 3.46 9.62 -20.39
C TRP A 230 2.89 10.54 -21.47
N MET A 231 1.60 10.39 -21.79
CA MET A 231 0.95 11.23 -22.81
C MET A 231 0.93 12.72 -22.47
N ILE A 232 0.91 13.09 -21.19
CA ILE A 232 0.86 14.49 -20.73
C ILE A 232 2.20 15.00 -20.16
N ASP A 233 3.26 14.19 -20.15
CA ASP A 233 4.58 14.67 -19.75
C ASP A 233 5.10 15.59 -20.85
N SER A 234 5.34 16.86 -20.52
CA SER A 234 5.78 17.88 -21.49
C SER A 234 7.10 17.56 -22.18
N ARG A 235 7.85 16.58 -21.68
CA ARG A 235 9.15 16.16 -22.21
C ARG A 235 9.04 15.04 -23.24
N ASP A 236 7.91 14.33 -23.31
CA ASP A 236 7.67 13.20 -24.22
C ASP A 236 7.10 13.70 -25.56
N ASP A 237 7.69 13.25 -26.67
CA ASP A 237 7.33 13.68 -28.02
C ASP A 237 6.39 12.69 -28.75
N TYR A 238 5.92 11.65 -28.06
CA TYR A 238 5.21 10.51 -28.66
C TYR A 238 3.73 10.42 -28.25
N THR A 239 3.12 11.53 -27.82
CA THR A 239 1.69 11.54 -27.42
C THR A 239 0.78 10.99 -28.51
N PHE A 240 1.01 11.33 -29.79
CA PHE A 240 0.19 10.86 -30.90
C PHE A 240 0.31 9.35 -31.13
N GLU A 241 1.54 8.82 -31.09
CA GLU A 241 1.84 7.41 -31.27
C GLU A 241 1.26 6.58 -30.11
N ARG A 242 1.38 7.08 -28.87
CA ARG A 242 0.76 6.48 -27.68
C ARG A 242 -0.77 6.45 -27.76
N LEU A 243 -1.40 7.52 -28.23
CA LEU A 243 -2.85 7.54 -28.47
C LEU A 243 -3.26 6.59 -29.59
N THR A 244 -2.49 6.55 -30.68
CA THR A 244 -2.72 5.66 -31.83
C THR A 244 -2.67 4.20 -31.40
N GLN A 245 -1.72 3.82 -30.54
CA GLN A 245 -1.64 2.47 -29.97
C GLN A 245 -2.94 2.07 -29.23
N LEU A 246 -3.63 3.03 -28.61
CA LEU A 246 -4.87 2.82 -27.87
C LEU A 246 -6.14 2.90 -28.74
N GLN A 247 -6.03 3.25 -30.03
CA GLN A 247 -7.14 3.30 -31.00
C GLN A 247 -7.58 1.90 -31.43
N ASN A 248 -8.08 1.11 -30.50
CA ASN A 248 -8.67 -0.19 -30.75
C ASN A 248 -9.88 -0.43 -29.85
N LYS A 249 -10.70 -1.44 -30.15
CA LYS A 249 -11.99 -1.69 -29.47
C LYS A 249 -11.86 -2.08 -27.98
N TRP A 250 -10.66 -2.41 -27.51
CA TRP A 250 -10.45 -3.10 -26.23
C TRP A 250 -9.68 -2.28 -25.21
N SER A 251 -8.47 -1.80 -25.56
CA SER A 251 -7.48 -1.29 -24.61
C SER A 251 -8.02 -0.24 -23.64
N VAL A 252 -8.80 0.72 -24.13
CA VAL A 252 -9.41 1.79 -23.31
C VAL A 252 -10.93 1.63 -23.17
N TYR A 253 -11.61 1.25 -24.26
CA TYR A 253 -13.07 1.36 -24.36
C TYR A 253 -13.87 0.31 -23.58
N ARG A 254 -13.21 -0.67 -22.94
CA ARG A 254 -13.87 -1.55 -21.95
C ARG A 254 -14.05 -0.89 -20.58
N CYS A 255 -13.51 0.31 -20.36
CA CYS A 255 -13.81 1.09 -19.16
C CYS A 255 -15.24 1.65 -19.23
N HIS A 256 -16.13 1.11 -18.40
CA HIS A 256 -17.53 1.56 -18.26
C HIS A 256 -17.76 2.40 -17.00
N THR A 257 -16.73 3.14 -16.55
CA THR A 257 -16.82 4.10 -15.43
C THR A 257 -17.45 3.51 -14.16
N ILE A 258 -17.06 2.28 -13.82
CA ILE A 258 -17.52 1.55 -12.61
C ILE A 258 -16.93 2.15 -11.32
N MET A 259 -15.76 2.79 -11.41
CA MET A 259 -15.09 3.54 -10.34
C MET A 259 -14.51 2.76 -9.14
N ASN A 260 -14.68 1.43 -9.06
CA ASN A 260 -13.98 0.57 -8.08
C ASN A 260 -12.45 0.80 -8.05
N CYS A 261 -11.86 1.18 -9.18
CA CYS A 261 -10.43 1.39 -9.31
C CYS A 261 -9.91 2.58 -8.49
N THR A 262 -10.69 3.65 -8.40
CA THR A 262 -10.37 4.84 -7.62
C THR A 262 -10.66 4.60 -6.14
N GLU A 263 -11.80 3.99 -5.82
CA GLU A 263 -12.19 3.68 -4.44
C GLU A 263 -11.17 2.79 -3.73
N THR A 264 -10.66 1.76 -4.42
CA THR A 264 -9.76 0.79 -3.80
C THR A 264 -8.29 1.23 -3.77
N CYS A 265 -7.93 2.37 -4.38
CA CYS A 265 -6.53 2.73 -4.56
C CYS A 265 -5.87 3.03 -3.19
N PRO A 266 -4.87 2.24 -2.75
CA PRO A 266 -4.25 2.43 -1.44
C PRO A 266 -3.42 3.71 -1.33
N LYS A 267 -3.15 4.37 -2.46
CA LYS A 267 -2.42 5.64 -2.55
C LYS A 267 -3.34 6.85 -2.78
N GLY A 268 -4.66 6.64 -2.82
CA GLY A 268 -5.63 7.73 -3.06
C GLY A 268 -5.58 8.33 -4.47
N LEU A 269 -5.03 7.59 -5.44
CA LEU A 269 -4.95 8.06 -6.83
C LEU A 269 -6.28 7.85 -7.56
N ASN A 270 -6.49 8.56 -8.67
CA ASN A 270 -7.74 8.52 -9.43
C ASN A 270 -7.54 8.00 -10.88
N PRO A 271 -7.32 6.69 -11.06
CA PRO A 271 -7.19 6.10 -12.39
C PRO A 271 -8.47 6.24 -13.23
N GLY A 272 -9.65 6.27 -12.60
CA GLY A 272 -10.92 6.51 -13.31
C GLY A 272 -10.94 7.85 -14.04
N LYS A 273 -10.50 8.92 -13.36
CA LYS A 273 -10.33 10.25 -13.95
C LYS A 273 -9.30 10.24 -15.08
N ALA A 274 -8.13 9.63 -14.87
CA ALA A 274 -7.10 9.52 -15.89
C ALA A 274 -7.63 8.85 -17.17
N ILE A 275 -8.36 7.73 -17.04
CA ILE A 275 -8.99 7.07 -18.19
C ILE A 275 -10.02 7.98 -18.89
N GLY A 276 -10.78 8.77 -18.12
CA GLY A 276 -11.68 9.79 -18.68
C GLY A 276 -10.95 10.81 -19.54
N GLU A 277 -9.79 11.29 -19.09
CA GLU A 277 -8.94 12.22 -19.86
C GLU A 277 -8.36 11.57 -21.12
N ILE A 278 -7.92 10.31 -21.06
CA ILE A 278 -7.50 9.56 -22.27
C ILE A 278 -8.64 9.51 -23.29
N LYS A 279 -9.87 9.21 -22.85
CA LYS A 279 -11.02 9.18 -23.75
C LYS A 279 -11.27 10.53 -24.42
N LYS A 280 -11.12 11.65 -23.69
CA LYS A 280 -11.21 13.00 -24.27
C LYS A 280 -10.11 13.24 -25.30
N MET A 281 -8.87 12.85 -25.00
CA MET A 281 -7.74 12.97 -25.94
C MET A 281 -7.97 12.14 -27.21
N LEU A 282 -8.54 10.93 -27.08
CA LEU A 282 -8.85 10.06 -28.22
C LEU A 282 -9.91 10.63 -29.17
N ILE A 283 -10.87 11.42 -28.66
CA ILE A 283 -11.86 12.12 -29.51
C ILE A 283 -11.16 13.11 -30.46
N TYR A 284 -10.15 13.81 -29.96
CA TYR A 284 -9.40 14.81 -30.72
C TYR A 284 -8.00 14.32 -31.16
N TYR A 285 -7.81 13.00 -31.30
CA TYR A 285 -6.47 12.43 -31.44
C TYR A 285 -5.70 12.94 -32.69
N ASN A 286 -6.42 13.20 -33.79
CA ASN A 286 -5.83 13.78 -35.01
C ASN A 286 -5.15 15.13 -34.77
N SER A 287 -5.60 15.90 -33.77
CA SER A 287 -4.98 17.19 -33.43
C SER A 287 -3.59 17.07 -32.83
N TYR A 288 -3.12 15.85 -32.50
CA TYR A 288 -1.80 15.58 -31.95
C TYR A 288 -0.78 15.13 -33.01
N LYS A 289 -1.21 14.81 -34.25
CA LYS A 289 -0.37 14.21 -35.30
C LYS A 289 0.92 14.98 -35.60
N ASP A 290 0.86 16.30 -35.50
CA ASP A 290 1.97 17.21 -35.83
C ASP A 290 2.22 18.27 -34.74
N LYS A 291 1.63 18.08 -33.55
CA LYS A 291 1.89 19.00 -32.44
C LYS A 291 3.30 18.78 -31.91
N LYS A 292 4.13 19.82 -32.00
CA LYS A 292 5.34 19.92 -31.17
C LYS A 292 4.94 19.80 -29.69
N PRO A 293 5.81 19.26 -28.82
CA PRO A 293 5.57 19.19 -27.38
C PRO A 293 5.10 20.56 -26.89
N MET A 294 4.22 20.56 -25.88
CA MET A 294 3.39 21.69 -25.41
C MET A 294 4.18 22.91 -24.85
N ASN A 295 5.46 23.03 -25.18
CA ASN A 295 6.42 24.07 -24.81
C ASN A 295 6.79 25.00 -25.98
N GLN A 296 5.82 25.41 -26.80
CA GLN A 296 5.93 26.68 -27.51
C GLN A 296 4.83 27.61 -26.98
N MET A 297 5.09 28.20 -25.81
CA MET A 297 4.47 29.49 -25.49
C MET A 297 5.14 30.51 -26.43
N VAL A 298 4.36 31.01 -27.39
CA VAL A 298 4.54 32.36 -27.95
C VAL A 298 4.23 33.36 -26.84
#